data_AF-A0AAJ6ZAC4-F1
#
_entry.id   AF-A0AAJ6ZAC4-F1
#
_cell.length_a   1.000
_cell.length_b   1.000
_cell.length_c   1.000
_cell.angle_alpha   90.00
_cell.angle_beta   90.00
_cell.angle_gamma   90.00
#
_symmetry.space_group_name_H-M   'P 1'
#
loop_
_entity.id
_entity.type
_entity.pdbx_description
1 polymer ?
#
loop_
_entity_poly.entity_id
_entity_poly.type
_entity_poly.pdbx_seq_one_letter_code
_entity_poly.pdbx_strand_id
1 'polypeptide(L)'
;MKVQDFMSYLENSQRDKLLYLKDWHLRRIKPDDMFYEVPKIFASDWLNEYSQDNKDDDFMFVYIGPEGSWTPLHCDVYSSYSWSVNVVGRKKWTLFPPGEENKLKDNFGNLPLLFNPKTYPDVKYFDVIQEKGDAIFVPTGWHHQVENTLDTISINHNFINASNIELVWEELKSNLFSVEKEIEEFRNTPEFITQCQLILKSVFGMDYIEFINLIIHIGDKRIKQYHGAKLYSFNNFTIGINHLKFDLHILIKLLYKIQQHPLYQNDFLIPSLKNNVEDIIKTIKVLLN
;
A
#
# COMPACT_ATOMS: atom_id res chain seq x y z
N MET A 1 20.01 -3.09 14.24
CA MET A 1 20.60 -1.98 15.03
C MET A 1 19.51 -1.46 15.95
N LYS A 2 19.80 -1.10 17.21
CA LYS A 2 18.78 -0.46 18.06
C LYS A 2 18.65 1.00 17.64
N VAL A 3 17.45 1.58 17.80
CA VAL A 3 17.20 2.99 17.45
C VAL A 3 18.14 3.93 18.20
N GLN A 4 18.42 3.66 19.49
CA GLN A 4 19.40 4.45 20.27
C GLN A 4 20.78 4.50 19.59
N ASP A 5 21.25 3.38 19.02
CA ASP A 5 22.58 3.28 18.40
C ASP A 5 22.57 4.07 17.08
N PHE A 6 21.44 4.06 16.37
CA PHE A 6 21.24 4.83 15.16
C PHE A 6 21.20 6.35 15.43
N MET A 7 20.57 6.78 16.53
CA MET A 7 20.58 8.18 16.94
C MET A 7 21.99 8.65 17.30
N SER A 8 22.76 7.85 18.06
CA SER A 8 24.18 8.16 18.34
C SER A 8 25.02 8.24 17.07
N TYR A 9 24.73 7.41 16.06
CA TYR A 9 25.34 7.51 14.73
C TYR A 9 25.01 8.82 14.02
N LEU A 10 23.75 9.26 14.06
CA LEU A 10 23.30 10.50 13.42
C LEU A 10 23.92 11.75 14.05
N GLU A 11 24.11 11.77 15.36
CA GLU A 11 24.73 12.89 16.08
C GLU A 11 26.22 13.08 15.73
N ASN A 12 26.88 12.04 15.20
CA ASN A 12 28.26 12.13 14.78
C ASN A 12 28.39 12.83 13.42
N SER A 13 29.17 13.92 13.36
CA SER A 13 29.45 14.67 12.14
C SER A 13 30.35 13.91 11.14
N GLN A 14 31.12 12.92 11.61
CA GLN A 14 31.91 12.04 10.76
C GLN A 14 31.23 10.68 10.67
N ARG A 15 30.59 10.43 9.52
CA ARG A 15 29.81 9.22 9.26
C ARG A 15 30.57 8.33 8.28
N ASP A 16 31.11 7.20 8.76
CA ASP A 16 31.87 6.25 7.91
C ASP A 16 30.98 5.49 6.92
N LYS A 17 29.69 5.40 7.22
CA LYS A 17 28.67 4.75 6.38
C LYS A 17 27.44 5.64 6.31
N LEU A 18 26.71 5.55 5.21
CA LEU A 18 25.41 6.21 5.04
C LEU A 18 24.30 5.23 5.45
N LEU A 19 23.84 5.33 6.69
CA LEU A 19 22.78 4.47 7.22
C LEU A 19 21.45 5.22 7.17
N TYR A 20 20.40 4.55 6.69
CA TYR A 20 19.05 5.10 6.60
C TYR A 20 18.08 4.20 7.37
N LEU A 21 17.47 4.74 8.42
CA LEU A 21 16.39 4.07 9.14
C LEU A 21 15.10 4.34 8.39
N LYS A 22 14.61 3.30 7.72
CA LYS A 22 13.39 3.32 6.90
C LYS A 22 12.38 2.30 7.40
N ASP A 23 11.12 2.51 7.04
CA ASP A 23 10.02 1.58 7.28
C ASP A 23 9.86 1.22 8.77
N TRP A 24 10.11 2.19 9.67
CA TRP A 24 9.99 1.94 11.10
C TRP A 24 8.55 2.07 11.58
N HIS A 25 7.96 0.91 11.91
CA HIS A 25 6.63 0.75 12.51
C HIS A 25 6.61 1.19 13.99
N LEU A 26 6.72 2.49 14.23
CA LEU A 26 6.75 3.05 15.58
C LEU A 26 5.43 2.82 16.32
N ARG A 27 4.29 2.88 15.62
CA ARG A 27 2.94 2.67 16.20
C ARG A 27 2.80 1.25 16.78
N ARG A 28 3.31 0.21 16.10
CA ARG A 28 3.32 -1.16 16.64
C ARG A 28 4.06 -1.32 17.97
N ILE A 29 5.15 -0.58 18.18
CA ILE A 29 5.93 -0.64 19.42
C ILE A 29 5.24 0.14 20.55
N LYS A 30 4.50 1.19 20.18
CA LYS A 30 3.87 2.14 21.10
C LYS A 30 2.42 2.42 20.66
N PRO A 31 1.52 1.43 20.77
CA PRO A 31 0.17 1.53 20.20
C PRO A 31 -0.71 2.60 20.87
N ASP A 32 -0.42 2.90 22.14
CA ASP A 32 -1.14 3.91 22.94
C ASP A 32 -0.65 5.35 22.68
N ASP A 33 0.50 5.52 22.02
CA ASP A 33 1.06 6.83 21.73
C ASP A 33 0.40 7.43 20.47
N MET A 34 -0.14 8.64 20.62
CA MET A 34 -0.70 9.42 19.51
C MET A 34 0.40 10.28 18.87
N PHE A 35 1.16 9.69 17.94
CA PHE A 35 2.26 10.38 17.25
C PHE A 35 1.81 11.51 16.32
N TYR A 36 0.67 11.31 15.65
CA TYR A 36 0.02 12.30 14.81
C TYR A 36 -1.46 11.93 14.61
N GLU A 37 -2.25 12.91 14.18
CA GLU A 37 -3.63 12.70 13.76
C GLU A 37 -3.71 12.64 12.23
N VAL A 38 -4.40 11.64 11.70
CA VAL A 38 -4.64 11.54 10.25
C VAL A 38 -5.63 12.62 9.82
N PRO A 39 -5.34 13.44 8.81
CA PRO A 39 -6.30 14.40 8.30
C PRO A 39 -7.60 13.71 7.86
N LYS A 40 -8.75 14.31 8.18
CA LYS A 40 -10.08 13.74 7.88
C LYS A 40 -10.28 13.35 6.40
N ILE A 41 -9.62 14.03 5.48
CA ILE A 41 -9.68 13.71 4.03
C ILE A 41 -9.08 12.32 3.71
N PHE A 42 -8.19 11.82 4.55
CA PHE A 42 -7.57 10.49 4.46
C PHE A 42 -8.18 9.48 5.45
N ALA A 43 -9.31 9.82 6.09
CA ALA A 43 -9.95 8.96 7.08
C ALA A 43 -10.45 7.63 6.52
N SER A 44 -10.77 7.57 5.23
CA SER A 44 -11.14 6.32 4.57
C SER A 44 -9.88 5.56 4.19
N ASP A 45 -9.48 4.70 5.12
CA ASP A 45 -8.25 3.94 5.06
C ASP A 45 -8.52 2.49 5.45
N TRP A 46 -8.77 1.67 4.43
CA TRP A 46 -9.14 0.27 4.61
C TRP A 46 -7.96 -0.59 5.09
N LEU A 47 -6.72 -0.20 4.76
CA LEU A 47 -5.53 -0.93 5.19
C LEU A 47 -5.35 -0.82 6.70
N ASN A 48 -5.24 0.39 7.23
CA ASN A 48 -5.04 0.56 8.67
C ASN A 48 -6.32 0.25 9.47
N GLU A 49 -7.51 0.37 8.88
CA GLU A 49 -8.75 -0.13 9.50
C GLU A 49 -8.72 -1.66 9.69
N TYR A 50 -8.31 -2.40 8.66
CA TYR A 50 -8.14 -3.85 8.76
C TYR A 50 -7.05 -4.23 9.76
N SER A 51 -5.88 -3.59 9.69
CA SER A 51 -4.76 -3.91 10.57
C SER A 51 -5.05 -3.58 12.04
N GLN A 52 -5.75 -2.47 12.32
CA GLN A 52 -6.15 -2.11 13.68
C GLN A 52 -7.14 -3.14 14.26
N ASP A 53 -8.14 -3.56 13.48
CA ASP A 53 -9.15 -4.52 13.94
C ASP A 53 -8.56 -5.93 14.17
N ASN A 54 -7.56 -6.32 13.36
CA ASN A 54 -6.92 -7.65 13.44
C ASN A 54 -5.62 -7.69 14.25
N LYS A 55 -5.08 -6.53 14.68
CA LYS A 55 -3.82 -6.39 15.42
C LYS A 55 -2.61 -7.01 14.69
N ASP A 56 -2.56 -6.84 13.37
CA ASP A 56 -1.59 -7.49 12.50
C ASP A 56 -0.37 -6.60 12.21
N ASP A 57 -0.61 -5.46 11.56
CA ASP A 57 0.43 -4.54 11.11
C ASP A 57 0.07 -3.05 11.34
N ASP A 58 0.96 -2.15 10.92
CA ASP A 58 0.63 -0.75 10.66
C ASP A 58 1.20 -0.33 9.30
N PHE A 59 0.48 0.51 8.56
CA PHE A 59 0.98 1.12 7.33
C PHE A 59 1.38 2.57 7.61
N MET A 60 2.06 2.77 8.74
CA MET A 60 2.42 4.05 9.34
C MET A 60 3.91 4.07 9.68
N PHE A 61 4.71 4.65 8.79
CA PHE A 61 6.16 4.49 8.83
C PHE A 61 6.87 5.76 9.25
N VAL A 62 7.89 5.62 10.09
CA VAL A 62 8.85 6.68 10.40
C VAL A 62 10.14 6.44 9.61
N TYR A 63 10.66 7.49 9.00
CA TYR A 63 11.95 7.49 8.32
C TYR A 63 12.85 8.52 8.99
N ILE A 64 14.09 8.11 9.26
CA ILE A 64 15.14 8.96 9.82
C ILE A 64 16.41 8.71 9.01
N GLY A 65 16.87 9.72 8.29
CA GLY A 65 17.99 9.58 7.37
C GLY A 65 18.91 10.80 7.37
N PRO A 66 20.23 10.61 7.30
CA PRO A 66 21.18 11.71 7.13
C PRO A 66 21.10 12.33 5.72
N GLU A 67 21.64 13.52 5.56
CA GLU A 67 21.90 14.13 4.23
C GLU A 67 22.61 13.15 3.30
N GLY A 68 22.14 13.09 2.05
CA GLY A 68 22.62 12.21 0.99
C GLY A 68 21.99 10.81 0.99
N SER A 69 21.26 10.42 2.04
CA SER A 69 20.49 9.16 2.02
C SER A 69 19.31 9.23 1.04
N TRP A 70 18.96 8.11 0.41
CA TRP A 70 17.96 8.08 -0.64
C TRP A 70 17.18 6.75 -0.67
N THR A 71 15.99 6.82 -1.27
CA THR A 71 15.15 5.66 -1.62
C THR A 71 15.14 5.51 -3.14
N PRO A 72 15.40 4.30 -3.68
CA PRO A 72 15.43 4.06 -5.12
C PRO A 72 14.09 4.29 -5.78
N LEU A 73 14.10 4.36 -7.11
CA LEU A 73 12.89 4.42 -7.92
C LEU A 73 11.99 3.22 -7.64
N HIS A 74 10.77 3.48 -7.18
CA HIS A 74 9.78 2.46 -6.86
C HIS A 74 8.36 3.01 -6.97
N CYS A 75 7.37 2.13 -6.92
CA CYS A 75 5.98 2.48 -6.64
C CYS A 75 5.63 1.93 -5.25
N ASP A 76 4.68 2.57 -4.56
CA ASP A 76 4.23 2.13 -3.24
C ASP A 76 3.64 0.71 -3.28
N VAL A 77 3.86 -0.03 -2.18
CA VAL A 77 3.35 -1.40 -1.99
C VAL A 77 1.83 -1.44 -2.19
N TYR A 78 1.33 -2.56 -2.73
CA TYR A 78 -0.07 -2.75 -3.13
C TYR A 78 -0.60 -1.79 -4.18
N SER A 79 0.24 -0.97 -4.81
CA SER A 79 -0.26 0.17 -5.59
C SER A 79 -1.18 1.07 -4.74
N SER A 80 -0.88 1.16 -3.45
CA SER A 80 -1.62 1.98 -2.48
C SER A 80 -1.49 3.46 -2.79
N TYR A 81 -2.34 4.26 -2.15
CA TYR A 81 -2.03 5.67 -1.98
C TYR A 81 -1.01 5.83 -0.86
N SER A 82 -0.22 6.88 -0.92
CA SER A 82 0.56 7.31 0.23
C SER A 82 0.49 8.81 0.43
N TRP A 83 0.75 9.24 1.66
CA TRP A 83 1.15 10.60 1.92
C TRP A 83 2.40 10.61 2.80
N SER A 84 3.26 11.60 2.59
CA SER A 84 4.50 11.80 3.35
C SER A 84 4.54 13.21 3.90
N VAL A 85 4.79 13.35 5.21
CA VAL A 85 5.01 14.63 5.88
C VAL A 85 6.46 14.71 6.34
N ASN A 86 7.15 15.77 5.93
CA ASN A 86 8.53 16.00 6.33
C ASN A 86 8.58 16.81 7.63
N VAL A 87 8.92 16.16 8.75
CA VAL A 87 8.85 16.76 10.10
C VAL A 87 10.09 17.63 10.37
N VAL A 88 11.25 17.19 9.89
CA VAL A 88 12.55 17.87 9.99
C VAL A 88 13.32 17.63 8.70
N GLY A 89 14.14 18.59 8.28
CA GLY A 89 15.04 18.43 7.13
C GLY A 89 14.42 18.88 5.82
N ARG A 90 14.90 18.31 4.72
CA ARG A 90 14.45 18.63 3.36
C ARG A 90 14.65 17.42 2.46
N LYS A 91 13.61 17.10 1.68
CA LYS A 91 13.66 16.04 0.68
C LYS A 91 13.54 16.59 -0.74
N LYS A 92 14.22 15.94 -1.68
CA LYS A 92 13.98 16.08 -3.11
C LYS A 92 13.25 14.83 -3.59
N TRP A 93 12.09 15.04 -4.21
CA TRP A 93 11.31 13.99 -4.86
C TRP A 93 11.44 14.12 -6.37
N THR A 94 11.60 12.99 -7.04
CA THR A 94 11.43 12.89 -8.49
C THR A 94 10.27 11.92 -8.72
N LEU A 95 9.16 12.41 -9.26
CA LEU A 95 7.92 11.65 -9.47
C LEU A 95 7.59 11.50 -10.95
N PHE A 96 7.11 10.33 -11.35
CA PHE A 96 6.78 9.98 -12.72
C PHE A 96 5.28 9.73 -12.84
N PRO A 97 4.58 10.40 -13.77
CA PRO A 97 3.22 10.03 -14.13
C PRO A 97 3.13 8.54 -14.51
N PRO A 98 2.05 7.83 -14.14
CA PRO A 98 1.88 6.43 -14.49
C PRO A 98 2.04 6.21 -16.00
N GLY A 99 2.88 5.25 -16.36
CA GLY A 99 3.24 4.93 -17.74
C GLY A 99 4.62 5.45 -18.15
N GLU A 100 5.10 6.56 -17.58
CA GLU A 100 6.42 7.12 -17.92
C GLU A 100 7.58 6.24 -17.44
N GLU A 101 7.39 5.45 -16.38
CA GLU A 101 8.36 4.47 -15.91
C GLU A 101 8.72 3.41 -16.96
N ASN A 102 7.81 3.12 -17.91
CA ASN A 102 8.08 2.12 -18.94
C ASN A 102 9.22 2.53 -19.89
N LYS A 103 9.48 3.84 -20.01
CA LYS A 103 10.61 4.37 -20.78
C LYS A 103 11.95 4.21 -20.04
N LEU A 104 11.92 3.90 -18.75
CA LEU A 104 13.10 3.72 -17.92
C LEU A 104 13.57 2.27 -17.90
N LYS A 105 12.69 1.32 -18.25
CA LYS A 105 12.94 -0.11 -18.19
C LYS A 105 14.05 -0.52 -19.17
N ASP A 106 14.94 -1.40 -18.72
CA ASP A 106 15.91 -2.06 -19.59
C ASP A 106 15.25 -3.18 -20.43
N ASN A 107 16.05 -3.89 -21.23
CA ASN A 107 15.58 -5.00 -22.08
C ASN A 107 15.01 -6.19 -21.27
N PHE A 108 15.25 -6.23 -19.97
CA PHE A 108 14.75 -7.25 -19.05
C PHE A 108 13.56 -6.74 -18.22
N GLY A 109 13.10 -5.50 -18.45
CA GLY A 109 11.99 -4.89 -17.73
C GLY A 109 12.36 -4.26 -16.39
N ASN A 110 13.65 -4.20 -16.03
CA ASN A 110 14.09 -3.66 -14.74
C ASN A 110 14.16 -2.13 -14.79
N LEU A 111 13.71 -1.50 -13.71
CA LEU A 111 13.88 -0.06 -13.51
C LEU A 111 15.30 0.26 -13.01
N PRO A 112 15.86 1.43 -13.38
CA PRO A 112 17.11 1.90 -12.79
C PRO A 112 16.90 2.21 -11.31
N LEU A 113 17.91 1.93 -10.48
CA LEU A 113 17.85 2.30 -9.07
C LEU A 113 17.71 3.82 -8.89
N LEU A 114 18.46 4.59 -9.68
CA LEU A 114 18.46 6.04 -9.67
C LEU A 114 18.25 6.59 -11.09
N PHE A 115 17.26 7.46 -11.24
CA PHE A 115 16.98 8.17 -12.47
C PHE A 115 18.06 9.20 -12.79
N ASN A 116 18.48 9.23 -14.06
CA ASN A 116 19.36 10.26 -14.61
C ASN A 116 18.73 10.85 -15.88
N PRO A 117 18.34 12.14 -15.88
CA PRO A 117 17.67 12.76 -17.03
C PRO A 117 18.55 12.84 -18.28
N LYS A 118 19.88 12.77 -18.13
CA LYS A 118 20.80 12.70 -19.29
C LYS A 118 20.72 11.37 -20.02
N THR A 119 20.44 10.29 -19.29
CA THR A 119 20.26 8.94 -19.86
C THR A 119 18.88 8.79 -20.49
N TYR A 120 17.86 9.49 -19.95
CA TYR A 120 16.46 9.35 -20.34
C TYR A 120 15.84 10.72 -20.68
N PRO A 121 16.24 11.37 -21.79
CA PRO A 121 15.83 12.74 -22.10
C PRO A 121 14.34 12.90 -22.45
N ASP A 122 13.68 11.82 -22.90
CA ASP A 122 12.28 11.84 -23.35
C ASP A 122 11.25 11.49 -22.24
N VAL A 123 11.73 11.34 -21.01
CA VAL A 123 10.90 10.99 -19.85
C VAL A 123 10.37 12.24 -19.18
N LYS A 124 9.06 12.25 -18.94
CA LYS A 124 8.38 13.31 -18.20
C LYS A 124 8.37 12.97 -16.71
N TYR A 125 8.77 13.92 -15.90
CA TYR A 125 8.81 13.78 -14.44
C TYR A 125 8.60 15.14 -13.77
N PHE A 126 8.30 15.09 -12.49
CA PHE A 126 8.23 16.25 -11.60
C PHE A 126 9.37 16.17 -10.60
N ASP A 127 10.14 17.25 -10.49
CA ASP A 127 11.09 17.46 -9.41
C ASP A 127 10.45 18.40 -8.37
N VAL A 128 10.33 17.91 -7.14
CA VAL A 128 9.67 18.65 -6.04
C VAL A 128 10.61 18.69 -4.85
N ILE A 129 10.82 19.89 -4.30
CA ILE A 129 11.46 20.06 -3.00
C ILE A 129 10.38 20.06 -1.93
N GLN A 130 10.48 19.13 -1.00
CA GLN A 130 9.63 19.06 0.18
C GLN A 130 10.40 19.66 1.36
N GLU A 131 9.99 20.84 1.81
CA GLU A 131 10.56 21.50 2.97
C GLU A 131 9.99 20.93 4.27
N LYS A 132 10.52 21.38 5.40
CA LYS A 132 9.95 21.07 6.71
C LYS A 132 8.50 21.55 6.80
N GLY A 133 7.61 20.64 7.21
CA GLY A 133 6.17 20.87 7.38
C GLY A 133 5.34 20.54 6.14
N ASP A 134 5.96 20.37 4.97
CA ASP A 134 5.26 20.05 3.74
C ASP A 134 4.75 18.61 3.73
N ALA A 135 3.59 18.43 3.11
CA ALA A 135 2.98 17.13 2.85
C ALA A 135 2.93 16.86 1.33
N ILE A 136 3.34 15.66 0.92
CA ILE A 136 3.17 15.16 -0.44
C ILE A 136 2.18 14.00 -0.41
N PHE A 137 1.20 14.03 -1.30
CA PHE A 137 0.31 12.91 -1.59
C PHE A 137 0.77 12.23 -2.87
N VAL A 138 0.93 10.92 -2.84
CA VAL A 138 1.33 10.08 -3.99
C VAL A 138 0.14 9.21 -4.40
N PRO A 139 -0.43 9.43 -5.59
CA PRO A 139 -1.50 8.58 -6.10
C PRO A 139 -0.98 7.19 -6.53
N THR A 140 -1.89 6.23 -6.65
CA THR A 140 -1.60 4.89 -7.17
C THR A 140 -0.88 4.94 -8.53
N GLY A 141 0.17 4.13 -8.68
CA GLY A 141 0.92 3.95 -9.93
C GLY A 141 2.01 4.99 -10.18
N TRP A 142 2.16 6.00 -9.31
CA TRP A 142 3.20 7.01 -9.43
C TRP A 142 4.53 6.47 -8.93
N HIS A 143 5.40 6.12 -9.87
CA HIS A 143 6.77 5.79 -9.56
C HIS A 143 7.51 7.04 -9.06
N HIS A 144 8.37 6.86 -8.06
CA HIS A 144 9.11 7.97 -7.49
C HIS A 144 10.42 7.50 -6.82
N GLN A 145 11.35 8.43 -6.72
CA GLN A 145 12.57 8.30 -5.92
C GLN A 145 12.71 9.53 -5.02
N VAL A 146 13.38 9.35 -3.87
CA VAL A 146 13.45 10.38 -2.84
C VAL A 146 14.87 10.49 -2.30
N GLU A 147 15.39 11.70 -2.25
CA GLU A 147 16.71 12.01 -1.69
C GLU A 147 16.54 12.95 -0.49
N ASN A 148 17.19 12.63 0.63
CA ASN A 148 17.29 13.50 1.78
C ASN A 148 18.43 14.51 1.53
N THR A 149 18.08 15.72 1.13
CA THR A 149 19.05 16.81 0.88
C THR A 149 19.55 17.50 2.15
N LEU A 150 18.98 17.14 3.31
CA LEU A 150 19.43 17.46 4.66
C LEU A 150 19.10 16.27 5.58
N ASP A 151 19.71 16.21 6.77
CA ASP A 151 19.30 15.28 7.82
C ASP A 151 17.78 15.42 8.08
N THR A 152 17.06 14.31 8.00
CA THR A 152 15.60 14.31 7.83
C THR A 152 14.91 13.32 8.77
N ILE A 153 13.77 13.77 9.30
CA ILE A 153 12.75 12.91 9.93
C ILE A 153 11.46 13.11 9.18
N SER A 154 10.85 12.04 8.69
CA SER A 154 9.55 12.09 8.02
C SER A 154 8.62 10.98 8.46
N ILE A 155 7.34 11.19 8.22
CA ILE A 155 6.29 10.21 8.42
C ILE A 155 5.73 9.87 7.04
N ASN A 156 5.59 8.59 6.72
CA ASN A 156 4.79 8.14 5.60
C ASN A 156 3.61 7.31 6.09
N HIS A 157 2.55 7.31 5.29
CA HIS A 157 1.32 6.63 5.61
C HIS A 157 0.72 6.10 4.32
N ASN A 158 0.52 4.79 4.24
CA ASN A 158 -0.04 4.12 3.08
C ASN A 158 -1.47 3.70 3.37
N PHE A 159 -2.36 3.85 2.39
CA PHE A 159 -3.76 3.50 2.53
C PHE A 159 -4.39 3.11 1.21
N ILE A 160 -5.47 2.34 1.29
CA ILE A 160 -6.36 2.04 0.16
C ILE A 160 -7.79 2.35 0.56
N ASN A 161 -8.64 2.61 -0.42
CA ASN A 161 -10.07 2.71 -0.22
C ASN A 161 -10.84 2.42 -1.51
N ALA A 162 -12.15 2.65 -1.49
CA ALA A 162 -13.03 2.47 -2.64
C ALA A 162 -12.57 3.22 -3.91
N SER A 163 -11.78 4.28 -3.77
CA SER A 163 -11.33 5.08 -4.92
C SER A 163 -10.18 4.43 -5.71
N ASN A 164 -9.38 3.55 -5.10
CA ASN A 164 -8.26 2.89 -5.78
C ASN A 164 -8.27 1.35 -5.68
N ILE A 165 -9.19 0.74 -4.92
CA ILE A 165 -9.18 -0.72 -4.72
C ILE A 165 -9.25 -1.52 -6.03
N GLU A 166 -9.90 -1.00 -7.07
CA GLU A 166 -9.91 -1.64 -8.38
C GLU A 166 -8.51 -1.70 -9.01
N LEU A 167 -7.69 -0.65 -8.84
CA LEU A 167 -6.30 -0.64 -9.32
C LEU A 167 -5.43 -1.61 -8.53
N VAL A 168 -5.62 -1.69 -7.21
CA VAL A 168 -4.94 -2.67 -6.35
C VAL A 168 -5.25 -4.10 -6.81
N TRP A 169 -6.52 -4.38 -7.14
CA TRP A 169 -6.93 -5.69 -7.66
C TRP A 169 -6.30 -6.03 -9.01
N GLU A 170 -6.28 -5.08 -9.95
CA GLU A 170 -5.62 -5.30 -11.25
C GLU A 170 -4.12 -5.54 -11.08
N GLU A 171 -3.46 -4.82 -10.17
CA GLU A 171 -2.04 -5.01 -9.88
C GLU A 171 -1.76 -6.37 -9.23
N LEU A 172 -2.58 -6.80 -8.27
CA LEU A 172 -2.45 -8.14 -7.65
C LEU A 172 -2.57 -9.24 -8.71
N LYS A 173 -3.54 -9.14 -9.61
CA LYS A 173 -3.71 -10.10 -10.73
C LYS A 173 -2.50 -10.08 -11.68
N SER A 174 -2.00 -8.89 -12.01
CA SER A 174 -0.83 -8.74 -12.88
C SER A 174 0.40 -9.41 -12.26
N ASN A 175 0.64 -9.19 -10.96
CA ASN A 175 1.73 -9.82 -10.24
C ASN A 175 1.55 -11.34 -10.13
N LEU A 176 0.33 -11.81 -9.86
CA LEU A 176 0.04 -13.25 -9.85
C LEU A 176 0.33 -13.89 -11.21
N PHE A 177 -0.11 -13.26 -12.30
CA PHE A 177 0.16 -13.74 -13.66
C PHE A 177 1.67 -13.79 -13.96
N SER A 178 2.42 -12.75 -13.57
CA SER A 178 3.88 -12.76 -13.71
C SER A 178 4.51 -13.89 -12.92
N VAL A 179 4.10 -14.10 -11.66
CA VAL A 179 4.57 -15.22 -10.83
C VAL A 179 4.27 -16.58 -11.47
N GLU A 180 3.04 -16.80 -11.93
CA GLU A 180 2.64 -18.05 -12.61
C GLU A 180 3.48 -18.33 -13.85
N LYS A 181 3.90 -17.27 -14.56
CA LYS A 181 4.76 -17.37 -15.75
C LYS A 181 6.22 -17.67 -15.40
N GLU A 182 6.75 -17.05 -14.34
CA GLU A 182 8.13 -17.22 -13.90
C GLU A 182 8.44 -18.65 -13.41
N ILE A 183 7.43 -19.36 -12.88
CA ILE A 183 7.57 -20.75 -12.42
C ILE A 183 6.73 -21.74 -13.24
N GLU A 184 6.42 -21.39 -14.50
CA GLU A 184 5.51 -22.12 -15.38
C GLU A 184 5.92 -23.58 -15.61
N GLU A 185 7.21 -23.90 -15.56
CA GLU A 185 7.72 -25.27 -15.70
C GLU A 185 7.18 -26.22 -14.62
N PHE A 186 6.72 -25.67 -13.48
CA PHE A 186 6.12 -26.43 -12.38
C PHE A 186 4.58 -26.47 -12.45
N ARG A 187 3.93 -25.97 -13.52
CA ARG A 187 2.46 -25.86 -13.62
C ARG A 187 1.68 -27.14 -13.31
N ASN A 188 2.28 -28.31 -13.59
CA ASN A 188 1.65 -29.61 -13.40
C ASN A 188 1.90 -30.23 -12.01
N THR A 189 2.61 -29.55 -11.10
CA THR A 189 2.81 -30.04 -9.74
C THR A 189 1.62 -29.68 -8.84
N PRO A 190 1.26 -30.51 -7.85
CA PRO A 190 0.19 -30.20 -6.91
C PRO A 190 0.41 -28.89 -6.13
N GLU A 191 1.67 -28.51 -5.91
CA GLU A 191 2.04 -27.35 -5.11
C GLU A 191 2.07 -26.04 -5.90
N PHE A 192 1.93 -26.06 -7.22
CA PHE A 192 2.10 -24.90 -8.11
C PHE A 192 1.36 -23.66 -7.61
N ILE A 193 0.05 -23.77 -7.39
CA ILE A 193 -0.78 -22.63 -6.95
C ILE A 193 -0.32 -22.10 -5.59
N THR A 194 -0.01 -22.99 -4.64
CA THR A 194 0.47 -22.59 -3.31
C THR A 194 1.82 -21.88 -3.39
N GLN A 195 2.73 -22.33 -4.27
CA GLN A 195 4.00 -21.65 -4.51
C GLN A 195 3.79 -20.29 -5.18
N CYS A 196 2.87 -20.19 -6.14
CA CYS A 196 2.49 -18.90 -6.73
C CYS A 196 1.99 -17.93 -5.64
N GLN A 197 1.14 -18.37 -4.72
CA GLN A 197 0.66 -17.52 -3.64
C GLN A 197 1.78 -17.10 -2.67
N LEU A 198 2.71 -18.00 -2.34
CA LEU A 198 3.85 -17.68 -1.48
C LEU A 198 4.76 -16.63 -2.12
N ILE A 199 5.07 -16.79 -3.41
CA ILE A 199 5.90 -15.82 -4.15
C ILE A 199 5.13 -14.50 -4.30
N LEU A 200 3.85 -14.55 -4.67
CA LEU A 200 2.99 -13.36 -4.76
C LEU A 200 3.01 -12.56 -3.46
N LYS A 201 2.84 -13.23 -2.32
CA LYS A 201 2.94 -12.59 -1.01
C LYS A 201 4.29 -11.94 -0.78
N SER A 202 5.38 -12.56 -1.22
CA SER A 202 6.73 -12.01 -1.07
C SER A 202 7.00 -10.80 -1.96
N VAL A 203 6.45 -10.75 -3.19
CA VAL A 203 6.75 -9.68 -4.16
C VAL A 203 5.73 -8.54 -4.12
N PHE A 204 4.47 -8.85 -3.86
CA PHE A 204 3.37 -7.89 -3.80
C PHE A 204 3.06 -7.45 -2.37
N GLY A 205 3.37 -8.30 -1.38
CA GLY A 205 3.11 -8.09 0.06
C GLY A 205 1.87 -8.83 0.58
N MET A 206 1.00 -9.31 -0.32
CA MET A 206 -0.31 -9.89 0.00
C MET A 206 -0.66 -10.98 -0.99
N ASP A 207 -1.17 -12.11 -0.52
CA ASP A 207 -1.71 -13.15 -1.41
C ASP A 207 -3.19 -12.94 -1.76
N TYR A 208 -3.72 -13.80 -2.63
CA TYR A 208 -5.11 -13.74 -3.08
C TYR A 208 -6.13 -13.91 -1.93
N ILE A 209 -5.82 -14.74 -0.94
CA ILE A 209 -6.71 -15.02 0.20
C ILE A 209 -6.72 -13.83 1.15
N GLU A 210 -5.56 -13.27 1.46
CA GLU A 210 -5.42 -12.06 2.29
C GLU A 210 -6.16 -10.87 1.68
N PHE A 211 -6.09 -10.70 0.36
CA PHE A 211 -6.87 -9.67 -0.33
C PHE A 211 -8.38 -9.88 -0.15
N ILE A 212 -8.88 -11.10 -0.32
CA ILE A 212 -10.31 -11.39 -0.12
C ILE A 212 -10.73 -11.16 1.34
N ASN A 213 -9.90 -11.56 2.32
CA ASN A 213 -10.18 -11.34 3.73
C ASN A 213 -10.31 -9.83 4.05
N LEU A 214 -9.43 -9.00 3.49
CA LEU A 214 -9.53 -7.55 3.58
C LEU A 214 -10.86 -7.03 3.01
N ILE A 215 -11.23 -7.45 1.79
CA ILE A 215 -12.47 -7.00 1.15
C ILE A 215 -13.71 -7.43 1.95
N ILE A 216 -13.73 -8.66 2.46
CA ILE A 216 -14.83 -9.19 3.28
C ILE A 216 -14.95 -8.40 4.59
N HIS A 217 -13.83 -8.18 5.28
CA HIS A 217 -13.79 -7.44 6.54
C HIS A 217 -14.36 -6.03 6.37
N ILE A 218 -13.92 -5.31 5.34
CA ILE A 218 -14.43 -3.98 5.05
C ILE A 218 -15.91 -4.05 4.66
N GLY A 219 -16.33 -5.00 3.83
CA GLY A 219 -17.72 -5.17 3.44
C GLY A 219 -18.66 -5.39 4.62
N ASP A 220 -18.33 -6.33 5.50
CA ASP A 220 -19.09 -6.60 6.73
C ASP A 220 -19.16 -5.36 7.63
N LYS A 221 -18.04 -4.66 7.82
CA LYS A 221 -17.99 -3.44 8.65
C LYS A 221 -18.86 -2.32 8.07
N ARG A 222 -18.85 -2.12 6.76
CA ARG A 222 -19.69 -1.12 6.07
C ARG A 222 -21.17 -1.49 6.13
N ILE A 223 -21.53 -2.77 5.99
CA ILE A 223 -22.91 -3.27 6.17
C ILE A 223 -23.41 -2.97 7.59
N LYS A 224 -22.61 -3.29 8.62
CA LYS A 224 -22.96 -3.02 10.02
C LYS A 224 -23.13 -1.53 10.28
N GLN A 225 -22.24 -0.69 9.77
CA GLN A 225 -22.34 0.77 9.87
C GLN A 225 -23.59 1.31 9.16
N TYR A 226 -23.95 0.74 8.00
CA TYR A 226 -25.18 1.12 7.27
C TYR A 226 -26.45 0.85 8.10
N HIS A 227 -26.44 -0.23 8.89
CA HIS A 227 -27.50 -0.55 9.86
C HIS A 227 -27.44 0.24 11.18
N GLY A 228 -26.52 1.22 11.30
CA GLY A 228 -26.42 2.10 12.46
C GLY A 228 -25.49 1.61 13.57
N ALA A 229 -24.67 0.58 13.32
CA ALA A 229 -23.64 0.18 14.28
C ALA A 229 -22.61 1.31 14.46
N LYS A 230 -22.27 1.63 15.72
CA LYS A 230 -21.25 2.63 16.07
C LYS A 230 -19.85 2.05 15.95
N LEU A 231 -19.44 1.77 14.72
CA LEU A 231 -18.09 1.31 14.40
C LEU A 231 -17.28 2.46 13.81
N TYR A 232 -16.05 2.63 14.29
CA TYR A 232 -15.13 3.64 13.77
C TYR A 232 -14.33 3.08 12.59
N SER A 233 -14.17 3.92 11.57
CA SER A 233 -13.07 3.78 10.62
C SER A 233 -11.77 4.23 11.31
N PHE A 234 -10.62 3.93 10.72
CA PHE A 234 -9.29 4.04 11.31
C PHE A 234 -9.15 5.12 12.40
N ASN A 235 -8.65 4.74 13.59
CA ASN A 235 -8.75 5.51 14.83
C ASN A 235 -10.21 5.79 15.25
N ASN A 236 -10.67 7.04 15.11
CA ASN A 236 -11.93 7.55 15.70
C ASN A 236 -12.88 8.13 14.66
N PHE A 237 -12.68 7.86 13.36
CA PHE A 237 -13.50 8.47 12.31
C PHE A 237 -14.85 7.77 12.16
N THR A 238 -15.90 8.56 11.99
CA THR A 238 -17.22 8.07 11.58
C THR A 238 -17.43 8.31 10.09
N ILE A 239 -17.88 7.30 9.36
CA ILE A 239 -18.18 7.40 7.94
C ILE A 239 -19.65 7.78 7.76
N GLY A 240 -19.92 8.81 6.93
CA GLY A 240 -21.28 9.23 6.60
C GLY A 240 -21.98 8.28 5.62
N ILE A 241 -23.32 8.30 5.60
CA ILE A 241 -24.14 7.37 4.80
C ILE A 241 -23.80 7.37 3.30
N ASN A 242 -23.50 8.53 2.71
CA ASN A 242 -23.15 8.63 1.29
C ASN A 242 -21.81 7.94 0.98
N HIS A 243 -20.84 8.05 1.89
CA HIS A 243 -19.55 7.38 1.76
C HIS A 243 -19.71 5.87 1.95
N LEU A 244 -20.53 5.42 2.93
CA LEU A 244 -20.88 4.00 3.06
C LEU A 244 -21.50 3.45 1.78
N LYS A 245 -22.46 4.17 1.18
CA LYS A 245 -23.06 3.77 -0.10
C LYS A 245 -22.02 3.68 -1.22
N PHE A 246 -21.08 4.63 -1.30
CA PHE A 246 -19.99 4.60 -2.28
C PHE A 246 -19.11 3.36 -2.09
N ASP A 247 -18.64 3.12 -0.86
CA ASP A 247 -17.82 1.96 -0.51
C ASP A 247 -18.54 0.64 -0.89
N LEU A 248 -19.81 0.48 -0.51
CA LEU A 248 -20.61 -0.72 -0.83
C LEU A 248 -20.81 -0.90 -2.35
N HIS A 249 -21.01 0.18 -3.11
CA HIS A 249 -21.12 0.10 -4.58
C HIS A 249 -19.82 -0.35 -5.24
N ILE A 250 -18.67 0.07 -4.74
CA ILE A 250 -17.38 -0.39 -5.27
C ILE A 250 -17.10 -1.83 -4.85
N LEU A 251 -17.37 -2.18 -3.59
CA LEU A 251 -17.17 -3.54 -3.08
C LEU A 251 -17.97 -4.58 -3.86
N ILE A 252 -19.24 -4.34 -4.15
CA ILE A 252 -20.04 -5.31 -4.92
C ILE A 252 -19.49 -5.52 -6.34
N LYS A 253 -19.02 -4.46 -7.00
CA LYS A 253 -18.38 -4.56 -8.32
C LYS A 253 -17.09 -5.39 -8.24
N LEU A 254 -16.27 -5.14 -7.23
CA LEU A 254 -15.02 -5.87 -7.00
C LEU A 254 -15.28 -7.35 -6.68
N LEU A 255 -16.25 -7.64 -5.80
CA LEU A 255 -16.62 -9.01 -5.42
C LEU A 255 -17.11 -9.82 -6.63
N TYR A 256 -17.84 -9.20 -7.56
CA TYR A 256 -18.16 -9.86 -8.83
C TYR A 256 -16.94 -10.15 -9.69
N LYS A 257 -15.96 -9.24 -9.76
CA LYS A 257 -14.69 -9.50 -10.47
C LYS A 257 -13.92 -10.66 -9.82
N ILE A 258 -13.89 -10.73 -8.49
CA ILE A 258 -13.31 -11.83 -7.72
C ILE A 258 -14.00 -13.16 -8.04
N GLN A 259 -15.34 -13.18 -8.11
CA GLN A 259 -16.09 -14.38 -8.47
C GLN A 259 -15.71 -14.90 -9.86
N GLN A 260 -15.41 -14.03 -10.83
CA GLN A 260 -15.02 -14.46 -12.18
C GLN A 260 -13.55 -14.91 -12.29
N HIS A 261 -12.75 -14.74 -11.25
CA HIS A 261 -11.33 -15.09 -11.29
C HIS A 261 -11.12 -16.62 -11.26
N PRO A 262 -10.17 -17.19 -12.04
CA PRO A 262 -9.93 -18.64 -12.09
C PRO A 262 -9.70 -19.29 -10.73
N LEU A 263 -8.97 -18.63 -9.81
CA LEU A 263 -8.77 -19.14 -8.45
C LEU A 263 -10.10 -19.31 -7.69
N TYR A 264 -11.07 -18.41 -7.89
CA TYR A 264 -12.40 -18.54 -7.27
C TYR A 264 -13.20 -19.68 -7.89
N GLN A 265 -13.15 -19.81 -9.23
CA GLN A 265 -13.91 -20.82 -9.98
C GLN A 265 -13.40 -22.25 -9.78
N ASN A 266 -12.10 -22.42 -9.59
CA ASN A 266 -11.46 -23.72 -9.38
C ASN A 266 -11.41 -24.14 -7.90
N ASP A 267 -12.24 -23.55 -7.04
CA ASP A 267 -12.36 -23.85 -5.61
C ASP A 267 -11.04 -23.81 -4.83
N PHE A 268 -10.13 -22.88 -5.19
CA PHE A 268 -8.92 -22.61 -4.40
C PHE A 268 -9.26 -22.08 -3.00
N LEU A 269 -10.36 -21.32 -2.89
CA LEU A 269 -10.83 -20.79 -1.61
C LEU A 269 -11.54 -21.87 -0.80
N ILE A 270 -11.29 -21.86 0.51
CA ILE A 270 -12.05 -22.72 1.43
C ILE A 270 -13.55 -22.38 1.37
N PRO A 271 -14.46 -23.37 1.51
CA PRO A 271 -15.90 -23.15 1.35
C PRO A 271 -16.49 -22.04 2.23
N SER A 272 -16.01 -21.89 3.47
CA SER A 272 -16.46 -20.83 4.38
C SER A 272 -16.16 -19.43 3.85
N LEU A 273 -15.00 -19.23 3.22
CA LEU A 273 -14.62 -17.95 2.65
C LEU A 273 -15.46 -17.61 1.43
N LYS A 274 -15.74 -18.62 0.58
CA LYS A 274 -16.65 -18.51 -0.57
C LYS A 274 -18.06 -18.09 -0.14
N ASN A 275 -18.59 -18.74 0.90
CA ASN A 275 -19.90 -18.39 1.46
C ASN A 275 -19.93 -16.95 1.97
N ASN A 276 -18.88 -16.49 2.66
CA ASN A 276 -18.80 -15.10 3.14
C ASN A 276 -18.83 -14.09 1.98
N VAL A 277 -18.14 -14.36 0.87
CA VAL A 277 -18.21 -13.53 -0.35
C VAL A 277 -19.65 -13.46 -0.86
N GLU A 278 -20.32 -14.59 -0.98
CA GLU A 278 -21.70 -14.67 -1.50
C GLU A 278 -22.71 -13.97 -0.58
N ASP A 279 -22.57 -14.12 0.73
CA ASP A 279 -23.41 -13.47 1.73
C ASP A 279 -23.25 -11.95 1.72
N ILE A 280 -22.01 -11.45 1.60
CA ILE A 280 -21.76 -10.01 1.44
C ILE A 280 -22.39 -9.50 0.15
N ILE A 281 -22.18 -10.15 -0.99
CA ILE A 281 -22.80 -9.74 -2.27
C ILE A 281 -24.32 -9.66 -2.13
N LYS A 282 -24.95 -10.70 -1.58
CA LYS A 282 -26.40 -10.76 -1.38
C LYS A 282 -26.89 -9.63 -0.49
N THR A 283 -26.19 -9.36 0.61
CA THR A 283 -26.55 -8.32 1.56
C THR A 283 -26.42 -6.93 0.94
N ILE A 284 -25.31 -6.64 0.25
CA ILE A 284 -25.10 -5.35 -0.42
C ILE A 284 -26.18 -5.09 -1.47
N LYS A 285 -26.59 -6.09 -2.27
CA LYS A 285 -27.69 -5.95 -3.24
C LYS A 285 -28.98 -5.47 -2.59
N VAL A 286 -29.33 -6.04 -1.45
CA VAL A 286 -30.56 -5.67 -0.72
C VAL A 286 -30.46 -4.24 -0.18
N LEU A 287 -29.28 -3.80 0.26
CA LEU A 287 -29.08 -2.46 0.81
C LEU A 287 -29.06 -1.34 -0.23
N LEU A 288 -28.66 -1.64 -1.47
CA LEU A 288 -28.49 -0.66 -2.55
C LEU A 288 -29.66 -0.59 -3.54
N ASN A 289 -30.58 -1.55 -3.49
CA ASN A 289 -31.87 -1.51 -4.20
C ASN A 289 -32.88 -0.62 -3.45
#